data_AF-A0A1I0TMJ6-F1
#
_entry.id   AF-A0A1I0TMJ6-F1
#
_cell.length_a   1.000
_cell.length_b   1.000
_cell.length_c   1.000
_cell.angle_alpha   90.00
_cell.angle_beta   90.00
_cell.angle_gamma   90.00
#
_symmetry.space_group_name_H-M   'P 1'
#
loop_
_entity.id
_entity.type
_entity.pdbx_description
1 polymer ?
#
loop_
_entity_poly.entity_id
_entity_poly.type
_entity_poly.pdbx_seq_one_letter_code
_entity_poly.pdbx_strand_id
1 'polypeptide(L)'
;MEEKTNYSKRSQKDYTLSFKLQVVSEVENGTLSLSQAKVKYGIQGDSTVRKWLQKYGNFDWEHKSPFHMPKTPEQKILELEAKLKLLEKQNAFLSAQN
;
A
#
# COMPACT_ATOMS: atom_id res chain seq x y z
N MET A 1 -29.04 -0.12 28.59
CA MET A 1 -29.81 -0.09 27.33
C MET A 1 -29.08 -1.00 26.36
N GLU A 2 -29.63 -2.18 26.09
CA GLU A 2 -29.11 -3.07 25.04
C GLU A 2 -29.55 -2.49 23.68
N GLU A 3 -28.63 -1.84 22.97
CA GLU A 3 -28.84 -1.54 21.56
C GLU A 3 -28.89 -2.87 20.80
N LYS A 4 -30.11 -3.31 20.46
CA LYS A 4 -30.32 -4.38 19.49
C LYS A 4 -29.75 -3.92 18.15
N THR A 5 -28.52 -4.30 17.86
CA THR A 5 -27.97 -4.09 16.53
C THR A 5 -28.81 -4.92 15.57
N ASN A 6 -29.64 -4.27 14.75
CA ASN A 6 -30.33 -4.88 13.61
C ASN A 6 -29.27 -5.30 12.58
N TYR A 7 -28.52 -6.34 12.90
CA TYR A 7 -27.44 -6.86 12.07
C TYR A 7 -28.07 -7.64 10.91
N SER A 8 -28.45 -6.92 9.87
CA SER A 8 -28.82 -7.50 8.59
C SER A 8 -27.54 -7.87 7.84
N LYS A 9 -27.35 -9.17 7.62
CA LYS A 9 -26.20 -9.70 6.88
C LYS A 9 -26.17 -9.09 5.46
N ARG A 10 -25.09 -8.38 5.13
CA ARG A 10 -24.89 -7.75 3.80
C ARG A 10 -23.97 -8.62 2.95
N SER A 11 -24.37 -8.89 1.71
CA SER A 11 -23.60 -9.64 0.72
C SER A 11 -22.78 -8.71 -0.17
N GLN A 12 -21.81 -9.25 -0.91
CA GLN A 12 -20.95 -8.51 -1.85
C GLN A 12 -21.74 -7.67 -2.89
N LYS A 13 -22.97 -8.09 -3.19
CA LYS A 13 -23.91 -7.42 -4.12
C LYS A 13 -24.49 -6.11 -3.57
N ASP A 14 -24.42 -5.88 -2.25
CA ASP A 14 -25.04 -4.72 -1.61
C ASP A 14 -24.17 -3.45 -1.70
N TYR A 15 -22.92 -3.60 -2.14
CA TYR A 15 -21.97 -2.48 -2.23
C TYR A 15 -21.60 -2.23 -3.69
N THR A 16 -22.18 -1.16 -4.25
CA THR A 16 -21.83 -0.67 -5.58
C THR A 16 -20.36 -0.22 -5.63
N LEU A 17 -19.76 -0.20 -6.81
CA LEU A 17 -18.36 0.24 -6.96
C LEU A 17 -18.19 1.70 -6.52
N SER A 18 -19.11 2.58 -6.93
CA SER A 18 -19.10 4.00 -6.54
C SER A 18 -19.10 4.18 -5.03
N PHE A 19 -19.94 3.42 -4.32
CA PHE A 19 -19.96 3.44 -2.86
C PHE A 19 -18.63 3.02 -2.24
N LYS A 20 -18.01 1.94 -2.75
CA LYS A 20 -16.69 1.49 -2.26
C LYS A 20 -15.63 2.56 -2.42
N LEU A 21 -15.60 3.23 -3.58
CA LEU A 21 -14.63 4.30 -3.87
C LEU A 21 -14.85 5.52 -2.96
N GLN A 22 -16.10 5.89 -2.68
CA GLN A 22 -16.41 6.98 -1.75
C GLN A 22 -15.88 6.67 -0.34
N VAL A 23 -16.18 5.47 0.17
CA VAL A 23 -15.70 5.04 1.49
C VAL A 23 -14.17 5.03 1.55
N VAL A 24 -13.51 4.53 0.51
CA VAL A 24 -12.04 4.52 0.41
C VAL A 24 -11.47 5.94 0.44
N SER A 25 -12.02 6.86 -0.36
CA SER A 25 -11.58 8.26 -0.40
C SER A 25 -11.72 8.95 0.96
N GLU A 26 -12.85 8.78 1.65
CA GLU A 26 -13.05 9.38 2.99
C GLU A 26 -12.07 8.84 4.04
N VAL A 27 -11.70 7.56 3.94
CA VAL A 27 -10.73 6.96 4.86
C VAL A 27 -9.30 7.38 4.52
N GLU A 28 -8.92 7.43 3.24
CA GLU A 28 -7.58 7.88 2.83
C GLU A 28 -7.33 9.36 3.15
N ASN A 29 -8.36 10.20 3.05
CA ASN A 29 -8.30 11.61 3.44
C ASN A 29 -8.23 11.80 4.98
N GLY A 30 -8.35 10.72 5.76
CA GLY A 30 -8.33 10.79 7.23
C GLY A 30 -9.62 11.30 7.86
N THR A 31 -10.68 11.53 7.06
CA THR A 31 -11.99 11.99 7.56
C THR A 31 -12.65 10.93 8.45
N LEU A 32 -12.43 9.65 8.16
CA LEU A 32 -12.97 8.53 8.93
C LEU A 32 -11.91 7.45 9.16
N SER A 33 -11.88 6.90 10.37
CA SER A 33 -11.20 5.62 10.64
C SER A 33 -12.03 4.44 10.13
N LEU A 34 -11.42 3.25 10.01
CA LEU A 34 -12.11 2.01 9.58
C LEU A 34 -13.35 1.71 10.44
N SER A 35 -13.22 1.87 11.76
CA SER A 35 -14.30 1.63 12.72
C SER A 35 -15.43 2.65 12.57
N GLN A 36 -15.10 3.92 12.32
CA GLN A 36 -16.10 4.96 12.08
C GLN A 36 -16.81 4.77 10.74
N ALA A 37 -16.08 4.43 9.67
CA ALA A 37 -16.66 4.10 8.38
C ALA A 37 -17.62 2.91 8.49
N LYS A 38 -17.25 1.88 9.27
CA LYS A 38 -18.11 0.73 9.55
C LYS A 38 -19.45 1.14 10.15
N VAL A 39 -19.43 1.96 11.21
CA VAL A 39 -20.63 2.40 11.92
C VAL A 39 -21.45 3.35 11.06
N LYS A 40 -20.83 4.38 10.47
CA LYS A 40 -21.49 5.41 9.64
C LYS A 40 -22.22 4.80 8.45
N TYR A 41 -21.58 3.84 7.78
CA TYR A 41 -22.09 3.25 6.55
C TYR A 41 -22.78 1.90 6.74
N GLY A 42 -22.92 1.41 7.97
CA GLY A 42 -23.53 0.11 8.26
C GLY A 42 -22.81 -1.06 7.60
N ILE A 43 -21.48 -0.97 7.47
CA ILE A 43 -20.67 -2.01 6.83
C ILE A 43 -20.50 -3.17 7.79
N GLN A 44 -20.53 -4.39 7.26
CA GLN A 44 -20.51 -5.62 8.06
C GLN A 44 -19.28 -5.74 8.97
N GLY A 45 -18.12 -5.23 8.53
CA GLY A 45 -16.88 -5.31 9.29
C GLY A 45 -15.82 -4.32 8.79
N ASP A 46 -14.88 -4.01 9.67
CA ASP A 46 -13.67 -3.24 9.37
C ASP A 46 -12.79 -3.94 8.31
N SER A 47 -12.73 -5.27 8.34
CA SER A 47 -12.03 -6.08 7.34
C SER A 47 -12.58 -5.88 5.93
N THR A 48 -13.88 -5.60 5.77
CA THR A 48 -14.49 -5.28 4.47
C THR A 48 -13.96 -3.96 3.94
N VAL A 49 -13.89 -2.92 4.79
CA VAL A 49 -13.32 -1.62 4.44
C VAL A 49 -11.83 -1.76 4.11
N ARG A 50 -11.08 -2.53 4.90
CA ARG A 50 -9.65 -2.81 4.64
C ARG A 50 -9.43 -3.47 3.28
N LYS A 51 -10.27 -4.44 2.90
CA LYS A 51 -10.21 -5.07 1.56
C LYS A 51 -10.47 -4.08 0.43
N TRP A 52 -11.34 -3.10 0.64
CA TRP A 52 -11.56 -2.04 -0.35
C TRP A 52 -10.36 -1.10 -0.45
N LEU A 53 -9.74 -0.73 0.67
CA LEU A 53 -8.51 0.06 0.69
C LEU A 53 -7.35 -0.65 -0.01
N GLN A 54 -7.19 -1.96 0.19
CA GLN A 54 -6.16 -2.74 -0.49
C GLN A 54 -6.39 -2.82 -2.00
N LYS A 55 -7.65 -2.82 -2.45
CA LYS A 55 -7.99 -3.01 -3.87
C LYS A 55 -8.13 -1.70 -4.65
N TYR A 56 -8.58 -0.64 -3.98
CA TYR A 56 -8.96 0.62 -4.60
C TYR A 56 -8.29 1.84 -3.97
N GLY A 57 -7.53 1.67 -2.89
CA GLY A 57 -6.76 2.74 -2.29
C GLY A 57 -5.51 3.06 -3.09
N ASN A 58 -5.03 4.29 -2.97
CA ASN A 58 -3.75 4.75 -3.49
C ASN A 58 -2.59 4.38 -2.58
N PHE A 59 -2.87 3.99 -1.33
CA PHE A 59 -1.82 3.57 -0.41
C PHE A 59 -1.17 2.27 -0.93
N ASP A 60 0.15 2.25 -1.04
CA ASP A 60 0.88 1.12 -1.58
C ASP A 60 0.99 -0.01 -0.55
N TRP A 61 -0.04 -0.84 -0.49
CA TRP A 61 -0.12 -1.98 0.43
C TRP A 61 0.80 -3.14 0.00
N GLU A 62 1.14 -3.25 -1.28
CA GLU A 62 1.95 -4.34 -1.83
C GLU A 62 3.45 -4.12 -1.60
N HIS A 63 3.94 -2.88 -1.62
CA HIS A 63 5.35 -2.58 -1.36
C HIS A 63 5.69 -2.32 0.12
N LYS A 64 4.69 -2.40 1.01
CA LYS A 64 4.93 -2.61 2.45
C LYS A 64 5.31 -4.07 2.66
N SER A 65 6.51 -4.49 2.24
CA SER A 65 7.11 -5.68 2.83
C SER A 65 7.24 -5.40 4.33
N PRO A 66 6.49 -6.07 5.23
CA PRO A 66 6.65 -5.87 6.67
C PRO A 66 8.05 -6.31 7.13
N PHE A 67 8.75 -7.04 6.27
CA PHE A 67 10.15 -7.37 6.41
C PHE A 67 10.96 -6.33 5.62
N HIS A 68 11.63 -5.44 6.35
CA HIS A 68 12.85 -4.84 5.85
C HIS A 68 13.75 -6.00 5.40
N MET A 69 13.84 -6.22 4.09
CA MET A 69 14.79 -7.15 3.49
C MET A 69 16.01 -6.31 3.14
N PRO A 70 17.02 -6.22 4.02
CA PRO A 70 18.27 -5.57 3.63
C PRO A 70 18.82 -6.31 2.41
N LYS A 71 19.31 -5.56 1.41
CA LYS A 71 20.02 -6.16 0.27
C LYS A 71 21.05 -7.16 0.77
N THR A 72 21.09 -8.35 0.17
CA THR A 72 22.08 -9.37 0.54
C THR A 72 23.49 -8.81 0.31
N PRO A 73 24.50 -9.29 1.05
CA PRO A 73 25.89 -8.92 0.79
C PRO A 73 26.29 -9.12 -0.68
N GLU A 74 25.81 -10.20 -1.31
CA GLU A 74 26.05 -10.51 -2.73
C GLU A 74 25.47 -9.44 -3.68
N GLN A 75 24.24 -8.98 -3.43
CA GLN A 75 23.63 -7.91 -4.23
C GLN A 75 24.39 -6.58 -4.09
N LYS A 76 24.90 -6.28 -2.88
CA LYS A 76 25.73 -5.11 -2.65
C LYS A 76 27.08 -5.22 -3.38
N ILE A 77 27.69 -6.41 -3.35
CA ILE A 77 28.94 -6.68 -4.08
C ILE A 77 28.72 -6.47 -5.58
N LEU A 78 27.68 -7.07 -6.16
CA LEU A 78 27.34 -6.91 -7.58
C LEU A 78 27.14 -5.43 -7.99
N GLU A 79 26.41 -4.67 -7.17
CA GLU A 79 26.18 -3.24 -7.42
C GLU A 79 27.48 -2.42 -7.33
N LEU A 80 28.33 -2.73 -6.35
CA LEU A 80 29.62 -2.05 -6.17
C LEU A 80 30.60 -2.38 -7.30
N GLU A 81 30.68 -3.63 -7.74
CA GLU A 81 31.49 -4.05 -8.89
C GLU A 81 31.06 -3.34 -10.18
N ALA A 82 29.75 -3.21 -10.41
CA ALA A 82 29.22 -2.46 -11.55
C ALA A 82 29.62 -0.97 -11.50
N LYS A 83 29.56 -0.35 -10.31
CA LYS A 83 30.00 1.05 -10.11
C LYS A 83 31.49 1.22 -10.32
N LEU A 84 32.32 0.31 -9.79
CA LEU A 84 33.77 0.34 -10.01
C LEU A 84 34.10 0.26 -11.49
N LYS A 85 33.49 -0.69 -12.21
CA LYS A 85 33.70 -0.84 -13.66
C LYS A 85 33.29 0.40 -14.46
N LEU A 86 32.23 1.09 -14.04
CA LEU A 86 31.80 2.34 -14.68
C LEU A 86 32.80 3.48 -14.42
N LEU A 87 33.24 3.62 -13.16
CA LEU A 87 34.22 4.62 -12.75
C LEU A 87 35.58 4.41 -13.42
N GLU A 88 36.04 3.17 -13.52
CA GLU A 88 37.28 2.83 -14.22
C GLU A 88 37.22 3.23 -15.70
N LYS A 89 36.10 2.96 -16.37
CA LYS A 89 35.89 3.39 -17.76
C LYS A 89 35.90 4.92 -17.90
N GLN A 90 35.25 5.63 -16.98
CA GLN A 90 35.22 7.10 -16.98
C GLN A 90 36.62 7.68 -16.74
N ASN A 91 37.38 7.13 -15.78
CA ASN A 91 38.75 7.56 -15.51
C ASN A 91 39.68 7.28 -16.69
N ALA A 92 39.61 6.10 -17.31
CA ALA A 92 40.42 5.76 -18.48
C ALA A 92 40.14 6.71 -19.67
N PHE A 93 38.88 7.06 -19.87
CA PHE A 93 38.48 8.04 -20.88
C PHE A 93 39.06 9.42 -20.59
N LEU A 94 38.94 9.91 -19.35
CA LEU A 94 39.48 11.21 -18.94
C LEU A 94 41.01 11.26 -18.98
N SER A 95 41.69 10.17 -18.59
CA SER A 95 43.16 10.09 -18.64
C SER A 95 43.69 10.06 -20.07
N ALA A 96 42.92 9.56 -21.03
CA ALA A 96 43.30 9.57 -22.45
C ALA A 96 43.06 10.92 -23.14
N GLN A 97 42.37 11.86 -22.47
CA GLN A 97 42.07 13.20 -22.97
C GLN A 97 43.08 14.27 -22.49
N ASN A 98 43.96 13.93 -21.54
CA ASN A 98 45.08 14.75 -21.06
C ASN A 98 46.40 14.25 -21.65
#